data_AF-A0A2D5I341-F1
#
_entry.id   AF-A0A2D5I341-F1
#
_cell.length_a   1.000
_cell.length_b   1.000
_cell.length_c   1.000
_cell.angle_alpha   90.00
_cell.angle_beta   90.00
_cell.angle_gamma   90.00
#
_symmetry.space_group_name_H-M   'P 1'
#
loop_
_entity.id
_entity.type
_entity.pdbx_description
1 polymer ?
#
loop_
_entity_poly.entity_id
_entity_poly.type
_entity_poly.pdbx_seq_one_letter_code
_entity_poly.pdbx_strand_id
1 'polypeptide(L)'
;MSSFIKLHRIIATFVVFFCFITISNKVFAGASYHTVRKGDTLSELSRQYRVKVTNLKKWNNLRSNLIVVGQKLRLRNFSRRTKTNTFYRVRPGDTLSQIAQKYRIKVRELKKFNKLRSNIIFVGQKLRVRNLYTEKSVATLLGLKKNSDYLGLNSSAAIVIDQQTNQVLFEKNADVALPIASLTKLMTALLVIENNLDLGETIEITKQEANLERYNFSRLKVGSKFSREDLLHLALMSSENRAAHALGRTFPGGERAFVNAMNVKSKILGMWTTKFTEPTGLNSGNISSARDLAKLVDESSRIPLIEKFSTSKSSRIRIHNAIHKFKNSNSLVRKGSWNILVSKTGFIKPSGKCLAMIAKVRNNPYIIITLDATASSNRTKDAKRIFAWLSAHKTRSRLSLSQSL
;
A
#
# COMPACT_ATOMS: atom_id res chain seq x y z
N MET A 1 19.09 -8.24 91.40
CA MET A 1 20.43 -8.26 92.04
C MET A 1 21.23 -9.38 91.43
N SER A 2 22.46 -9.07 91.01
CA SER A 2 23.53 -10.01 90.63
C SER A 2 23.28 -10.84 89.35
N SER A 3 23.88 -10.49 88.20
CA SER A 3 25.28 -10.82 87.79
C SER A 3 25.41 -12.26 87.25
N PHE A 4 26.24 -12.62 86.26
CA PHE A 4 27.26 -11.94 85.46
C PHE A 4 27.69 -12.95 84.34
N ILE A 5 28.08 -12.43 83.17
CA ILE A 5 29.25 -12.82 82.31
C ILE A 5 29.35 -14.27 81.78
N LYS A 6 29.10 -14.52 80.48
CA LYS A 6 29.99 -14.44 79.28
C LYS A 6 31.16 -15.44 79.23
N LEU A 7 31.16 -16.33 78.22
CA LEU A 7 32.35 -16.64 77.40
C LEU A 7 31.99 -17.36 76.05
N HIS A 8 32.40 -16.74 74.92
CA HIS A 8 32.98 -17.27 73.64
C HIS A 8 32.43 -18.59 73.02
N ARG A 9 32.22 -18.82 71.70
CA ARG A 9 32.69 -18.25 70.41
C ARG A 9 31.88 -18.89 69.22
N ILE A 10 31.50 -18.05 68.25
CA ILE A 10 31.60 -18.14 66.75
C ILE A 10 30.97 -19.33 65.96
N ILE A 11 30.41 -18.94 64.79
CA ILE A 11 30.16 -19.66 63.50
C ILE A 11 28.78 -20.34 63.41
N ALA A 12 27.95 -20.24 62.38
CA ALA A 12 27.71 -19.31 61.26
C ALA A 12 26.41 -19.77 60.58
N THR A 13 25.86 -18.87 59.75
CA THR A 13 25.05 -19.18 58.55
C THR A 13 23.52 -19.15 58.66
N PHE A 14 23.02 -18.06 58.09
CA PHE A 14 21.70 -17.65 57.61
C PHE A 14 20.87 -18.66 56.79
N VAL A 15 19.55 -18.34 56.70
CA VAL A 15 18.54 -18.55 55.62
C VAL A 15 17.28 -19.23 56.20
N VAL A 16 16.02 -18.79 56.07
CA VAL A 16 15.32 -17.68 55.39
C VAL A 16 13.92 -17.58 56.03
N PHE A 17 13.40 -16.36 56.24
CA PHE A 17 12.01 -16.11 56.65
C PHE A 17 11.23 -15.60 55.42
N PHE A 18 10.21 -16.35 54.99
CA PHE A 18 9.28 -15.93 53.93
C PHE A 18 8.13 -15.14 54.55
N CYS A 19 7.97 -13.87 54.18
CA CYS A 19 6.80 -13.06 54.52
C CYS A 19 6.05 -12.69 53.23
N PHE A 20 4.75 -12.98 53.22
CA PHE A 20 3.81 -12.63 52.16
C PHE A 20 3.48 -11.13 52.20
N ILE A 21 3.61 -10.43 51.05
CA ILE A 21 2.87 -9.18 50.79
C ILE A 21 2.37 -9.22 49.35
N THR A 22 1.05 -9.29 49.18
CA THR A 22 0.33 -8.98 47.95
C THR A 22 0.30 -7.47 47.69
N ILE A 23 0.82 -7.01 46.54
CA ILE A 23 0.59 -5.65 46.02
C ILE A 23 0.26 -5.72 44.52
N SER A 24 -0.83 -5.03 44.17
CA SER A 24 -1.36 -4.74 42.82
C SER A 24 -0.30 -4.49 41.74
N ASN A 25 -0.37 -5.25 40.64
CA ASN A 25 0.38 -4.94 39.42
C ASN A 25 -0.31 -3.82 38.62
N LYS A 26 0.13 -2.57 38.84
CA LYS A 26 0.05 -1.51 37.82
C LYS A 26 0.95 -1.93 36.65
N VAL A 27 0.36 -2.15 35.47
CA VAL A 27 1.12 -2.40 34.23
C VAL A 27 1.78 -1.09 33.77
N PHE A 28 3.07 -0.93 34.06
CA PHE A 28 3.91 0.09 33.42
C PHE A 28 4.52 -0.45 32.12
N ALA A 29 4.35 0.28 31.02
CA ALA A 29 5.06 0.04 29.76
C ALA A 29 6.55 0.42 29.93
N GLY A 30 7.40 -0.55 30.23
CA GLY A 30 8.84 -0.35 30.48
C GLY A 30 9.72 -0.31 29.22
N ALA A 31 10.74 0.55 29.21
CA ALA A 31 11.77 0.61 28.17
C ALA A 31 12.73 -0.60 28.22
N SER A 32 13.16 -1.13 27.07
CA SER A 32 14.21 -2.17 27.00
C SER A 32 15.62 -1.55 26.99
N TYR A 33 16.56 -2.18 27.69
CA TYR A 33 17.96 -1.74 27.83
C TYR A 33 18.93 -2.85 27.38
N HIS A 34 20.10 -2.47 26.85
CA HIS A 34 21.28 -3.34 26.67
C HIS A 34 22.38 -2.92 27.63
N THR A 35 23.00 -3.86 28.34
CA THR A 35 24.18 -3.58 29.15
C THR A 35 25.42 -3.90 28.34
N VAL A 36 26.25 -2.90 28.07
CA VAL A 36 27.45 -2.99 27.24
C VAL A 36 28.42 -4.02 27.82
N ARG A 37 28.88 -4.95 26.99
CA ARG A 37 29.84 -6.02 27.33
C ARG A 37 31.21 -5.73 26.70
N LYS A 38 32.25 -6.41 27.19
CA LYS A 38 33.60 -6.33 26.62
C LYS A 38 33.54 -6.69 25.12
N GLY A 39 33.99 -5.77 24.27
CA GLY A 39 33.97 -5.93 22.80
C GLY A 39 32.77 -5.31 22.09
N ASP A 40 31.77 -4.78 22.79
CA ASP A 40 30.64 -4.12 22.15
C ASP A 40 31.03 -2.78 21.52
N THR A 41 30.62 -2.54 20.28
CA THR A 41 30.65 -1.22 19.64
C THR A 41 29.25 -0.72 19.29
N LEU A 42 29.03 0.60 19.21
CA LEU A 42 27.72 1.13 18.78
C LEU A 42 27.32 0.63 17.38
N SER A 43 28.27 0.39 16.49
CA SER A 43 28.05 -0.13 15.14
C SER A 43 27.55 -1.58 15.15
N GLU A 44 28.14 -2.43 16.00
CA GLU A 44 27.69 -3.80 16.20
C GLU A 44 26.35 -3.87 16.91
N LEU A 45 26.15 -3.09 17.96
CA LEU A 45 24.86 -3.01 18.64
C LEU A 45 23.76 -2.45 17.72
N SER A 46 24.09 -1.48 16.87
CA SER A 46 23.22 -0.96 15.80
C SER A 46 22.80 -2.08 14.83
N ARG A 47 23.74 -2.93 14.41
CA ARG A 47 23.50 -4.07 13.52
C ARG A 47 22.70 -5.19 14.22
N GLN A 48 23.05 -5.53 15.46
CA GLN A 48 22.41 -6.54 16.30
C GLN A 48 20.97 -6.18 16.61
N TYR A 49 20.72 -4.93 17.04
CA TYR A 49 19.40 -4.42 17.39
C TYR A 49 18.66 -3.80 16.20
N ARG A 50 19.28 -3.77 15.01
CA ARG A 50 18.74 -3.23 13.75
C ARG A 50 18.29 -1.77 13.83
N VAL A 51 18.93 -0.98 14.67
CA VAL A 51 18.67 0.46 14.87
C VAL A 51 19.85 1.25 14.32
N LYS A 52 19.63 2.41 13.71
CA LYS A 52 20.76 3.25 13.29
C LYS A 52 21.58 3.69 14.51
N VAL A 53 22.91 3.71 14.39
CA VAL A 53 23.82 4.27 15.42
C VAL A 53 23.37 5.66 15.87
N THR A 54 22.92 6.50 14.94
CA THR A 54 22.40 7.85 15.24
C THR A 54 21.19 7.85 16.17
N ASN A 55 20.31 6.85 16.06
CA ASN A 55 19.16 6.70 16.94
C ASN A 55 19.58 6.19 18.33
N LEU A 56 20.50 5.21 18.39
CA LEU A 56 21.07 4.75 19.66
C LEU A 56 21.73 5.89 20.42
N LYS A 57 22.52 6.71 19.73
CA LYS A 57 23.16 7.90 20.31
C LYS A 57 22.11 8.89 20.84
N LYS A 58 21.10 9.20 20.02
CA LYS A 58 20.02 10.13 20.40
C LYS A 58 19.21 9.66 21.60
N TRP A 59 18.93 8.36 21.72
CA TRP A 59 18.13 7.82 22.85
C TRP A 59 18.91 7.73 24.16
N ASN A 60 20.24 7.74 24.07
CA ASN A 60 21.17 7.61 25.18
C ASN A 60 22.00 8.87 25.43
N ASN A 61 21.64 9.98 24.78
CA ASN A 61 22.34 11.26 24.86
C ASN A 61 23.86 11.17 24.61
N LEU A 62 24.30 10.26 23.74
CA LEU A 62 25.72 10.05 23.42
C LEU A 62 26.19 11.07 22.38
N ARG A 63 27.24 11.83 22.70
CA ARG A 63 27.88 12.78 21.77
C ARG A 63 28.86 12.09 20.81
N SER A 64 29.54 11.03 21.26
CA SER A 64 30.50 10.22 20.48
C SER A 64 30.00 8.78 20.27
N ASN A 65 30.81 7.95 19.59
CA ASN A 65 30.51 6.53 19.42
C ASN A 65 31.04 5.65 20.57
N LEU A 66 31.67 6.27 21.57
CA LEU A 66 32.26 5.60 22.71
C LEU A 66 31.17 5.07 23.66
N ILE A 67 31.30 3.82 24.06
CA ILE A 67 30.47 3.16 25.06
C ILE A 67 31.37 2.35 26.01
N VAL A 68 31.00 2.27 27.28
CA VAL A 68 31.84 1.66 28.32
C VAL A 68 31.19 0.36 28.81
N VAL A 69 31.98 -0.68 29.05
CA VAL A 69 31.50 -1.94 29.63
C VAL A 69 30.72 -1.67 30.93
N GLY A 70 29.54 -2.28 31.06
CA GLY A 70 28.60 -2.04 32.17
C GLY A 70 27.60 -0.90 31.93
N GLN A 71 27.79 -0.05 30.92
CA GLN A 71 26.85 1.01 30.58
C GLN A 71 25.51 0.45 30.11
N LYS A 72 24.39 0.94 30.64
CA LYS A 72 23.03 0.58 30.20
C LYS A 72 22.54 1.51 29.10
N LEU A 73 22.42 1.00 27.88
CA LEU A 73 21.87 1.71 26.71
C LEU A 73 20.37 1.44 26.56
N ARG A 74 19.57 2.50 26.60
CA ARG A 74 18.15 2.53 26.22
C ARG A 74 17.98 2.20 24.74
N LEU A 75 17.14 1.21 24.45
CA LEU A 75 16.82 0.76 23.09
C LEU A 75 15.40 1.21 22.66
N ARG A 76 14.96 2.40 23.09
CA ARG A 76 13.58 2.95 22.97
C ARG A 76 12.79 2.34 21.81
N ASN A 77 11.86 1.45 22.14
CA ASN A 77 10.93 0.72 21.27
C ASN A 77 11.36 0.58 19.81
N PHE A 78 12.40 -0.22 19.57
CA PHE A 78 12.40 -1.01 18.35
C PHE A 78 11.29 -2.04 18.50
N SER A 79 10.19 -1.88 17.76
CA SER A 79 9.28 -2.99 17.51
C SER A 79 10.10 -4.06 16.82
N ARG A 80 10.69 -4.95 17.62
CA ARG A 80 11.38 -6.16 17.20
C ARG A 80 10.36 -6.97 16.44
N ARG A 81 10.25 -6.73 15.14
CA ARG A 81 9.72 -7.61 14.08
C ARG A 81 8.91 -8.74 14.69
N THR A 82 7.79 -8.41 15.32
CA THR A 82 6.97 -9.44 15.93
C THR A 82 6.26 -10.04 14.75
N LYS A 83 6.49 -11.34 14.54
CA LYS A 83 5.39 -12.22 14.20
C LYS A 83 4.32 -11.94 15.28
N THR A 84 3.51 -10.88 15.14
CA THR A 84 2.36 -10.73 16.00
C THR A 84 1.47 -11.88 15.60
N ASN A 85 1.36 -12.87 16.48
CA ASN A 85 0.17 -13.70 16.49
C ASN A 85 -0.99 -12.76 16.84
N THR A 86 -1.43 -11.99 15.84
CA THR A 86 -2.66 -11.24 15.94
C THR A 86 -3.75 -12.30 15.90
N PHE A 87 -4.58 -12.33 16.93
CA PHE A 87 -5.74 -13.19 16.99
C PHE A 87 -6.97 -12.36 16.63
N TYR A 88 -7.86 -12.94 15.84
CA TYR A 88 -9.18 -12.39 15.56
C TYR A 88 -10.21 -13.27 16.23
N ARG A 89 -11.14 -12.65 16.97
CA ARG A 89 -12.29 -13.36 17.53
C ARG A 89 -13.44 -13.24 16.55
N VAL A 90 -13.89 -14.37 16.03
CA VAL A 90 -15.00 -14.48 15.07
C VAL A 90 -16.27 -13.88 15.71
N ARG A 91 -16.96 -13.03 14.96
CA ARG A 91 -18.20 -12.34 15.34
C ARG A 91 -19.39 -12.94 14.59
N PRO A 92 -20.63 -12.71 15.05
CA PRO A 92 -21.82 -13.08 14.28
C PRO A 92 -21.75 -12.51 12.85
N GLY A 93 -22.01 -13.37 11.86
CA GLY A 93 -21.98 -13.00 10.43
C GLY A 93 -20.60 -13.02 9.75
N ASP A 94 -19.52 -13.32 10.47
CA ASP A 94 -18.19 -13.42 9.85
C ASP A 94 -18.02 -14.68 8.99
N THR A 95 -17.34 -14.51 7.86
CA THR A 95 -16.83 -15.62 7.03
C THR A 95 -15.30 -15.64 7.00
N LEU A 96 -14.68 -16.81 6.73
CA LEU A 96 -13.23 -16.87 6.54
C LEU A 96 -12.76 -15.92 5.43
N SER A 97 -13.54 -15.73 4.38
CA SER A 97 -13.21 -14.81 3.28
C SER A 97 -13.13 -13.36 3.75
N GLN A 98 -14.11 -12.88 4.52
CA GLN A 98 -14.11 -11.53 5.07
C GLN A 98 -12.98 -11.33 6.09
N ILE A 99 -12.72 -12.31 6.94
CA ILE A 99 -11.60 -12.25 7.91
C ILE A 99 -10.26 -12.26 7.18
N ALA A 100 -10.10 -13.15 6.22
CA ALA A 100 -8.93 -13.25 5.37
C ALA A 100 -8.69 -11.91 4.65
N GLN A 101 -9.72 -11.31 4.05
CA GLN A 101 -9.67 -9.99 3.42
C GLN A 101 -9.30 -8.88 4.42
N LYS A 102 -9.91 -8.85 5.61
CA LYS A 102 -9.68 -7.87 6.68
C LYS A 102 -8.25 -7.87 7.21
N TYR A 103 -7.63 -9.04 7.26
CA TYR A 103 -6.23 -9.23 7.65
C TYR A 103 -5.31 -9.43 6.45
N ARG A 104 -5.89 -9.29 5.25
CA ARG A 104 -5.27 -9.40 3.94
C ARG A 104 -4.54 -10.75 3.69
N ILE A 105 -4.80 -11.80 4.45
CA ILE A 105 -4.24 -13.13 4.22
C ILE A 105 -5.10 -13.90 3.20
N LYS A 106 -4.54 -14.82 2.41
CA LYS A 106 -5.38 -15.71 1.58
C LYS A 106 -6.15 -16.66 2.51
N VAL A 107 -7.40 -16.99 2.17
CA VAL A 107 -8.21 -17.96 2.95
C VAL A 107 -7.46 -19.26 3.20
N ARG A 108 -6.76 -19.78 2.18
CA ARG A 108 -5.92 -20.98 2.30
C ARG A 108 -4.83 -20.86 3.39
N GLU A 109 -4.19 -19.69 3.50
CA GLU A 109 -3.13 -19.45 4.49
C GLU A 109 -3.74 -19.26 5.88
N LEU A 110 -4.87 -18.55 5.96
CA LEU A 110 -5.65 -18.43 7.20
C LEU A 110 -6.05 -19.81 7.73
N LYS A 111 -6.55 -20.70 6.84
CA LYS A 111 -6.87 -22.09 7.18
C LYS A 111 -5.64 -22.85 7.64
N LYS A 112 -4.53 -22.78 6.90
CA LYS A 112 -3.26 -23.44 7.23
C LYS A 112 -2.73 -23.04 8.60
N PHE A 113 -2.75 -21.74 8.95
CA PHE A 113 -2.28 -21.25 10.24
C PHE A 113 -3.15 -21.64 11.44
N ASN A 114 -4.42 -21.91 11.16
CA ASN A 114 -5.42 -22.27 12.17
C ASN A 114 -5.79 -23.75 12.12
N LYS A 115 -5.10 -24.55 11.30
CA LYS A 115 -5.36 -25.98 11.10
C LYS A 115 -6.83 -26.28 10.75
N LEU A 116 -7.48 -25.38 10.00
CA LEU A 116 -8.89 -25.54 9.59
C LEU A 116 -8.99 -26.44 8.36
N ARG A 117 -9.82 -27.49 8.45
CA ARG A 117 -10.09 -28.40 7.32
C ARG A 117 -11.17 -27.85 6.37
N SER A 118 -12.21 -27.21 6.90
CA SER A 118 -13.30 -26.60 6.11
C SER A 118 -13.28 -25.06 6.18
N ASN A 119 -14.27 -24.42 5.53
CA ASN A 119 -14.45 -22.97 5.61
C ASN A 119 -15.34 -22.52 6.78
N ILE A 120 -15.81 -23.46 7.59
CA ILE A 120 -16.71 -23.24 8.72
C ILE A 120 -15.92 -22.65 9.89
N ILE A 121 -16.46 -21.61 10.51
CA ILE A 121 -15.93 -20.95 11.70
C ILE A 121 -17.07 -20.61 12.66
N PHE A 122 -16.78 -20.57 13.95
CA PHE A 122 -17.79 -20.37 14.99
C PHE A 122 -17.63 -19.02 15.68
N VAL A 123 -18.73 -18.38 16.05
CA VAL A 123 -18.71 -17.14 16.83
C VAL A 123 -17.90 -17.37 18.12
N GLY A 124 -17.03 -16.42 18.45
CA GLY A 124 -16.12 -16.52 19.60
C GLY A 124 -14.81 -17.25 19.32
N GLN A 125 -14.69 -18.00 18.21
CA GLN A 125 -13.47 -18.71 17.83
C GLN A 125 -12.30 -17.74 17.63
N LYS A 126 -11.14 -18.06 18.21
CA LYS A 126 -9.91 -17.25 18.04
C LYS A 126 -9.10 -17.79 16.86
N LEU A 127 -8.99 -16.99 15.80
CA LEU A 127 -8.17 -17.27 14.63
C LEU A 127 -6.85 -16.50 14.64
N ARG A 128 -5.73 -17.19 14.45
CA ARG A 128 -4.42 -16.61 14.12
C ARG A 128 -4.49 -15.96 12.75
N VAL A 129 -4.52 -14.64 12.75
CA VAL A 129 -4.55 -13.78 11.56
C VAL A 129 -3.18 -13.12 11.37
N ARG A 130 -2.13 -13.95 11.30
CA ARG A 130 -0.74 -13.50 11.14
C ARG A 130 -0.66 -12.62 9.88
N ASN A 131 -0.31 -11.36 10.06
CA ASN A 131 -0.03 -10.49 8.93
C ASN A 131 1.22 -11.02 8.21
N LEU A 132 1.02 -11.69 7.08
CA LEU A 132 2.10 -12.16 6.20
C LEU A 132 2.62 -11.07 5.28
N TYR A 133 2.04 -9.87 5.29
CA TYR A 133 2.62 -8.77 4.51
C TYR A 133 3.94 -8.37 5.14
N THR A 134 4.96 -8.99 4.57
CA THR A 134 6.32 -8.55 4.54
C THR A 134 6.38 -7.03 4.43
N GLU A 135 7.40 -6.42 5.04
CA GLU A 135 7.81 -5.04 4.74
C GLU A 135 7.95 -4.78 3.22
N LYS A 136 8.15 -5.86 2.45
CA LYS A 136 8.43 -5.90 1.03
C LYS A 136 7.15 -6.07 0.20
N SER A 137 7.13 -5.45 -0.97
CA SER A 137 6.12 -5.65 -2.01
C SER A 137 6.23 -7.03 -2.67
N VAL A 138 5.20 -7.46 -3.39
CA VAL A 138 5.19 -8.76 -4.11
C VAL A 138 6.33 -8.83 -5.12
N ALA A 139 6.54 -7.78 -5.92
CA ALA A 139 7.63 -7.74 -6.89
C ALA A 139 9.02 -7.85 -6.22
N THR A 140 9.20 -7.28 -5.03
CA THR A 140 10.45 -7.45 -4.26
C THR A 140 10.62 -8.90 -3.79
N LEU A 141 9.54 -9.58 -3.39
CA LEU A 141 9.58 -11.00 -3.00
C LEU A 141 9.90 -11.91 -4.19
N LEU A 142 9.45 -11.54 -5.38
CA LEU A 142 9.75 -12.22 -6.63
C LEU A 142 11.15 -11.90 -7.19
N GLY A 143 11.91 -11.02 -6.53
CA GLY A 143 13.28 -10.69 -6.96
C GLY A 143 13.37 -9.78 -8.20
N LEU A 144 12.27 -9.19 -8.66
CA LEU A 144 12.18 -8.48 -9.94
C LEU A 144 13.05 -7.21 -10.03
N LYS A 145 13.52 -6.67 -8.91
CA LYS A 145 14.41 -5.50 -8.87
C LYS A 145 15.85 -5.79 -9.28
N LYS A 146 16.25 -7.07 -9.37
CA LYS A 146 17.62 -7.45 -9.74
C LYS A 146 17.90 -7.23 -11.23
N ASN A 147 16.86 -7.17 -12.06
CA ASN A 147 16.99 -6.93 -13.50
C ASN A 147 17.27 -5.44 -13.71
N SER A 148 18.52 -5.11 -14.04
CA SER A 148 18.91 -3.76 -14.47
C SER A 148 18.33 -3.48 -15.86
N ASP A 149 17.72 -2.31 -16.01
CA ASP A 149 17.25 -1.80 -17.29
C ASP A 149 18.07 -0.57 -17.72
N TYR A 150 18.13 -0.31 -19.03
CA TYR A 150 18.92 0.81 -19.57
C TYR A 150 18.36 2.19 -19.17
N LEU A 151 17.10 2.28 -18.71
CA LEU A 151 16.51 3.48 -18.12
C LEU A 151 16.75 3.56 -16.60
N GLY A 152 17.37 2.56 -15.98
CA GLY A 152 17.60 2.49 -14.54
C GLY A 152 16.36 2.72 -13.66
N LEU A 153 15.17 2.30 -14.10
CA LEU A 153 13.92 2.57 -13.39
C LEU A 153 13.90 1.97 -11.98
N ASN A 154 13.38 2.73 -11.02
CA ASN A 154 13.19 2.27 -9.63
C ASN A 154 12.04 1.27 -9.49
N SER A 155 11.13 1.29 -10.46
CA SER A 155 10.00 0.38 -10.61
C SER A 155 10.48 -1.01 -11.03
N SER A 156 9.81 -2.01 -10.49
CA SER A 156 10.17 -3.42 -10.73
C SER A 156 9.55 -3.95 -12.01
N ALA A 157 8.45 -3.37 -12.48
CA ALA A 157 7.89 -3.63 -13.80
C ALA A 157 7.43 -2.32 -14.46
N ALA A 158 7.51 -2.25 -15.78
CA ALA A 158 7.11 -1.09 -16.56
C ALA A 158 6.87 -1.45 -18.04
N ILE A 159 6.06 -0.63 -18.72
CA ILE A 159 5.94 -0.62 -20.18
C ILE A 159 5.71 0.81 -20.67
N VAL A 160 6.28 1.13 -21.83
CA VAL A 160 6.07 2.39 -22.56
C VAL A 160 5.68 2.07 -23.98
N ILE A 161 4.54 2.58 -24.43
CA ILE A 161 3.98 2.32 -25.76
C ILE A 161 3.71 3.66 -26.45
N ASP A 162 4.07 3.76 -27.72
CA ASP A 162 3.54 4.82 -28.58
C ASP A 162 2.07 4.53 -28.87
N GLN A 163 1.17 5.38 -28.39
CA GLN A 163 -0.27 5.12 -28.49
C GLN A 163 -0.76 5.11 -29.94
N GLN A 164 -0.11 5.85 -30.84
CA GLN A 164 -0.56 5.97 -32.24
C GLN A 164 -0.20 4.74 -33.05
N THR A 165 1.02 4.22 -32.89
CA THR A 165 1.53 3.08 -33.65
C THR A 165 1.37 1.75 -32.93
N ASN A 166 0.96 1.79 -31.66
CA ASN A 166 0.95 0.65 -30.75
C ASN A 166 2.33 -0.03 -30.57
N GLN A 167 3.41 0.67 -30.94
CA GLN A 167 4.77 0.16 -30.81
C GLN A 167 5.20 0.18 -29.35
N VAL A 168 5.65 -0.97 -28.84
CA VAL A 168 6.30 -1.05 -27.53
C VAL A 168 7.71 -0.49 -27.65
N LEU A 169 7.97 0.62 -26.95
CA LEU A 169 9.26 1.31 -26.97
C LEU A 169 10.18 0.87 -25.82
N PHE A 170 9.59 0.45 -24.71
CA PHE A 170 10.32 -0.05 -23.54
C PHE A 170 9.45 -1.00 -22.76
N GLU A 171 10.04 -2.07 -22.24
CA GLU A 171 9.40 -2.98 -21.30
C GLU A 171 10.39 -3.55 -20.28
N LYS A 172 9.88 -3.79 -19.08
CA LYS A 172 10.60 -4.42 -17.97
C LYS A 172 9.61 -5.27 -17.19
N ASN A 173 9.81 -6.59 -17.17
CA ASN A 173 8.91 -7.53 -16.48
C ASN A 173 7.42 -7.26 -16.79
N ALA A 174 7.10 -6.86 -18.02
CA ALA A 174 5.83 -6.22 -18.35
C ALA A 174 4.63 -7.16 -18.26
N ASP A 175 4.85 -8.46 -18.33
CA ASP A 175 3.84 -9.53 -18.29
C ASP A 175 3.64 -10.12 -16.88
N VAL A 176 4.43 -9.69 -15.88
CA VAL A 176 4.31 -10.23 -14.52
C VAL A 176 3.08 -9.65 -13.82
N ALA A 177 2.17 -10.53 -13.40
CA ALA A 177 0.99 -10.16 -12.63
C ALA A 177 1.37 -9.69 -11.21
N LEU A 178 1.10 -8.42 -10.91
CA LEU A 178 1.41 -7.79 -9.62
C LEU A 178 0.15 -7.15 -9.03
N PRO A 179 0.06 -6.98 -7.70
CA PRO A 179 -0.98 -6.15 -7.11
C PRO A 179 -0.91 -4.73 -7.67
N ILE A 180 -2.04 -4.20 -8.13
CA ILE A 180 -2.08 -2.91 -8.86
C ILE A 180 -2.66 -1.75 -8.05
N ALA A 181 -3.12 -2.04 -6.83
CA ALA A 181 -3.75 -1.05 -5.97
C ALA A 181 -4.85 -0.27 -6.71
N SER A 182 -4.96 1.03 -6.43
CA SER A 182 -5.97 1.93 -7.01
C SER A 182 -5.87 2.18 -8.51
N LEU A 183 -4.93 1.58 -9.25
CA LEU A 183 -5.06 1.54 -10.71
C LEU A 183 -6.36 0.82 -11.14
N THR A 184 -6.86 -0.09 -10.28
CA THR A 184 -8.20 -0.70 -10.34
C THR A 184 -9.30 0.30 -10.68
N LYS A 185 -9.24 1.53 -10.14
CA LYS A 185 -10.34 2.51 -10.27
C LYS A 185 -10.54 3.01 -11.71
N LEU A 186 -9.60 2.78 -12.62
CA LEU A 186 -9.81 3.00 -14.06
C LEU A 186 -10.86 2.03 -14.61
N MET A 187 -10.76 0.73 -14.30
CA MET A 187 -11.79 -0.26 -14.66
C MET A 187 -13.13 0.06 -14.00
N THR A 188 -13.10 0.53 -12.75
CA THR A 188 -14.33 0.97 -12.06
C THR A 188 -15.03 2.09 -12.79
N ALA A 189 -14.30 3.14 -13.18
CA ALA A 189 -14.88 4.26 -13.92
C ALA A 189 -15.35 3.85 -15.32
N LEU A 190 -14.56 3.02 -16.01
CA LEU A 190 -14.88 2.47 -17.33
C LEU A 190 -16.25 1.79 -17.31
N LEU A 191 -16.48 0.85 -16.40
CA LEU A 191 -17.76 0.15 -16.31
C LEU A 191 -18.94 1.06 -15.95
N VAL A 192 -18.76 1.99 -15.02
CA VAL A 192 -19.84 2.91 -14.63
C VAL A 192 -20.31 3.73 -15.84
N ILE A 193 -19.36 4.20 -16.65
CA ILE A 193 -19.66 5.05 -17.80
C ILE A 193 -20.19 4.22 -18.98
N GLU A 194 -19.56 3.10 -19.32
CA GLU A 194 -19.98 2.26 -20.45
C GLU A 194 -21.34 1.59 -20.25
N ASN A 195 -21.75 1.36 -18.99
CA ASN A 195 -23.08 0.85 -18.68
C ASN A 195 -24.13 1.97 -18.56
N ASN A 196 -23.81 3.20 -18.97
CA ASN A 196 -24.70 4.36 -18.97
C ASN A 196 -25.43 4.58 -17.63
N LEU A 197 -24.73 4.36 -16.50
CA LEU A 197 -25.34 4.57 -15.20
C LEU A 197 -25.57 6.07 -14.97
N ASP A 198 -26.76 6.42 -14.46
CA ASP A 198 -27.18 7.80 -14.24
C ASP A 198 -26.19 8.60 -13.38
N LEU A 199 -25.49 9.55 -13.98
CA LEU A 199 -24.48 10.35 -13.29
C LEU A 199 -25.08 11.27 -12.21
N GLY A 200 -26.37 11.60 -12.31
CA GLY A 200 -27.12 12.40 -11.35
C GLY A 200 -27.60 11.61 -10.13
N GLU A 201 -27.58 10.27 -10.17
CA GLU A 201 -28.08 9.43 -9.08
C GLU A 201 -27.37 9.77 -7.77
N THR A 202 -28.17 10.05 -6.75
CA THR A 202 -27.67 10.35 -5.41
C THR A 202 -27.32 9.07 -4.66
N ILE A 203 -26.03 8.89 -4.38
CA ILE A 203 -25.49 7.72 -3.69
C ILE A 203 -25.06 8.09 -2.27
N GLU A 204 -25.58 7.36 -1.29
CA GLU A 204 -25.17 7.48 0.11
C GLU A 204 -23.90 6.65 0.41
N ILE A 205 -22.96 7.25 1.16
CA ILE A 205 -21.82 6.54 1.74
C ILE A 205 -22.28 5.79 2.99
N THR A 206 -22.14 4.46 3.00
CA THR A 206 -22.64 3.61 4.08
C THR A 206 -21.51 3.12 4.99
N LYS A 207 -21.87 2.37 6.04
CA LYS A 207 -20.90 1.69 6.91
C LYS A 207 -20.08 0.62 6.16
N GLN A 208 -20.58 0.11 5.03
CA GLN A 208 -19.85 -0.89 4.23
C GLN A 208 -18.53 -0.31 3.70
N GLU A 209 -18.56 0.92 3.19
CA GLU A 209 -17.37 1.64 2.72
C GLU A 209 -16.37 1.92 3.86
N ALA A 210 -16.86 2.33 5.03
CA ALA A 210 -16.02 2.73 6.15
C ALA A 210 -15.20 1.55 6.73
N ASN A 211 -15.74 0.34 6.67
CA ASN A 211 -15.09 -0.86 7.20
C ASN A 211 -13.86 -1.32 6.39
N LEU A 212 -13.70 -0.81 5.16
CA LEU A 212 -12.57 -1.14 4.27
C LEU A 212 -11.29 -0.38 4.64
N GLU A 213 -11.43 0.76 5.31
CA GLU A 213 -10.36 1.73 5.51
C GLU A 213 -9.67 1.56 6.86
N ARG A 214 -8.73 0.60 6.93
CA ARG A 214 -7.87 0.45 8.12
C ARG A 214 -6.67 1.42 8.17
N TYR A 215 -6.37 2.13 7.08
CA TYR A 215 -5.11 2.91 6.96
C TYR A 215 -5.19 4.26 6.23
N ASN A 216 -6.25 4.55 5.46
CA ASN A 216 -6.44 5.85 4.81
C ASN A 216 -7.75 6.46 5.31
N PHE A 217 -7.65 7.59 6.00
CA PHE A 217 -8.81 8.36 6.41
C PHE A 217 -9.50 8.94 5.16
N SER A 218 -10.71 8.48 4.84
CA SER A 218 -11.57 9.19 3.88
C SER A 218 -12.25 10.37 4.55
N ARG A 219 -12.38 11.46 3.80
CA ARG A 219 -13.17 12.62 4.21
C ARG A 219 -14.67 12.41 3.96
N LEU A 220 -15.06 11.43 3.14
CA LEU A 220 -16.45 11.11 2.84
C LEU A 220 -17.08 10.38 4.03
N LYS A 221 -17.86 11.09 4.84
CA LYS A 221 -18.43 10.57 6.09
C LYS A 221 -19.58 9.59 5.80
N VAL A 222 -19.80 8.62 6.69
CA VAL A 222 -20.98 7.75 6.60
C VAL A 222 -22.24 8.62 6.74
N GLY A 223 -23.26 8.36 5.92
CA GLY A 223 -24.49 9.13 5.82
C GLY A 223 -24.42 10.32 4.86
N SER A 224 -23.23 10.70 4.39
CA SER A 224 -23.12 11.75 3.37
C SER A 224 -23.54 11.22 1.99
N LYS A 225 -24.19 12.08 1.21
CA LYS A 225 -24.75 11.77 -0.11
C LYS A 225 -24.05 12.59 -1.19
N PHE A 226 -23.76 11.96 -2.33
CA PHE A 226 -23.09 12.58 -3.48
C PHE A 226 -23.71 12.08 -4.77
N SER A 227 -23.61 12.85 -5.84
CA SER A 227 -23.95 12.33 -7.17
C SER A 227 -22.95 11.24 -7.58
N ARG A 228 -23.37 10.33 -8.46
CA ARG A 228 -22.48 9.35 -9.08
C ARG A 228 -21.31 10.04 -9.80
N GLU A 229 -21.55 11.19 -10.42
CA GLU A 229 -20.52 12.03 -11.04
C GLU A 229 -19.45 12.48 -10.03
N ASP A 230 -19.85 13.00 -8.87
CA ASP A 230 -18.93 13.40 -7.80
C ASP A 230 -18.07 12.22 -7.33
N LEU A 231 -18.69 11.05 -7.17
CA LEU A 231 -17.97 9.85 -6.75
C LEU A 231 -16.97 9.37 -7.81
N LEU A 232 -17.33 9.42 -9.10
CA LEU A 232 -16.40 9.13 -10.21
C LEU A 232 -15.21 10.10 -10.20
N HIS A 233 -15.50 11.40 -10.06
CA HIS A 233 -14.48 12.43 -10.02
C HIS A 233 -13.49 12.20 -8.88
N LEU A 234 -13.99 12.00 -7.67
CA LEU A 234 -13.17 11.77 -6.47
C LEU A 234 -12.39 10.45 -6.51
N ALA A 235 -12.97 9.39 -7.09
CA ALA A 235 -12.33 8.09 -7.27
C ALA A 235 -11.13 8.18 -8.23
N LEU A 236 -11.26 8.90 -9.34
CA LEU A 236 -10.19 9.06 -10.32
C LEU A 236 -9.13 10.07 -9.87
N MET A 237 -9.55 11.29 -9.51
CA MET A 237 -8.66 12.40 -9.15
C MET A 237 -7.90 12.11 -7.85
N SER A 238 -8.61 12.03 -6.73
CA SER A 238 -8.02 11.89 -5.39
C SER A 238 -7.76 10.45 -4.97
N SER A 239 -8.22 9.48 -5.76
CA SER A 239 -8.13 8.06 -5.41
C SER A 239 -8.97 7.66 -4.20
N GLU A 240 -10.12 8.33 -3.98
CA GLU A 240 -11.02 8.06 -2.85
C GLU A 240 -11.59 6.63 -2.90
N ASN A 241 -11.40 5.87 -1.82
CA ASN A 241 -11.78 4.46 -1.80
C ASN A 241 -13.28 4.29 -1.55
N ARG A 242 -13.86 5.08 -0.65
CA ARG A 242 -15.30 5.03 -0.37
C ARG A 242 -16.12 5.35 -1.62
N ALA A 243 -15.68 6.35 -2.39
CA ALA A 243 -16.30 6.67 -3.66
C ALA A 243 -16.28 5.49 -4.64
N ALA A 244 -15.11 4.90 -4.88
CA ALA A 244 -14.99 3.74 -5.78
C ALA A 244 -15.77 2.52 -5.30
N HIS A 245 -15.82 2.28 -3.99
CA HIS A 245 -16.60 1.18 -3.44
C HIS A 245 -18.10 1.41 -3.59
N ALA A 246 -18.58 2.62 -3.27
CA ALA A 246 -19.97 3.00 -3.44
C ALA A 246 -20.42 2.82 -4.89
N LEU A 247 -19.60 3.26 -5.87
CA LEU A 247 -19.86 3.05 -7.30
C LEU A 247 -20.05 1.56 -7.65
N GLY A 248 -19.18 0.68 -7.16
CA GLY A 248 -19.31 -0.76 -7.40
C GLY A 248 -20.49 -1.40 -6.65
N ARG A 249 -20.76 -0.95 -5.42
CA ARG A 249 -21.89 -1.44 -4.59
C ARG A 249 -23.24 -1.10 -5.21
N THR A 250 -23.39 0.10 -5.78
CA THR A 250 -24.64 0.56 -6.41
C THR A 250 -24.77 0.17 -7.87
N PHE A 251 -23.85 -0.65 -8.40
CA PHE A 251 -24.02 -1.21 -9.73
C PHE A 251 -25.25 -2.13 -9.77
N PRO A 252 -26.02 -2.21 -10.88
CA PRO A 252 -27.11 -3.17 -11.01
C PRO A 252 -26.66 -4.61 -10.71
N GLY A 253 -27.33 -5.28 -9.76
CA GLY A 253 -26.92 -6.60 -9.26
C GLY A 253 -25.84 -6.56 -8.16
N GLY A 254 -25.46 -5.38 -7.69
CA GLY A 254 -24.55 -5.14 -6.58
C GLY A 254 -23.07 -5.41 -6.87
N GLU A 255 -22.24 -5.36 -5.83
CA GLU A 255 -20.78 -5.45 -5.95
C GLU A 255 -20.32 -6.77 -6.60
N ARG A 256 -21.01 -7.89 -6.36
CA ARG A 256 -20.68 -9.17 -6.99
C ARG A 256 -20.85 -9.11 -8.50
N ALA A 257 -21.96 -8.53 -8.98
CA ALA A 257 -22.18 -8.32 -10.42
C ALA A 257 -21.13 -7.36 -10.98
N PHE A 258 -20.78 -6.30 -10.24
CA PHE A 258 -19.73 -5.37 -10.65
C PHE A 258 -18.37 -6.07 -10.83
N VAL A 259 -17.91 -6.84 -9.84
CA VAL A 259 -16.62 -7.57 -9.93
C VAL A 259 -16.64 -8.60 -11.06
N ASN A 260 -17.78 -9.24 -11.33
CA ASN A 260 -17.94 -10.11 -12.50
C ASN A 260 -17.76 -9.32 -13.80
N ALA A 261 -18.45 -8.18 -13.94
CA ALA A 261 -18.33 -7.29 -15.10
C ALA A 261 -16.89 -6.79 -15.29
N MET A 262 -16.16 -6.47 -14.20
CA MET A 262 -14.75 -6.07 -14.27
C MET A 262 -13.86 -7.15 -14.88
N ASN A 263 -14.11 -8.41 -14.52
CA ASN A 263 -13.35 -9.54 -15.05
C ASN A 263 -13.80 -9.92 -16.47
N VAL A 264 -15.07 -9.74 -16.83
CA VAL A 264 -15.53 -9.90 -18.22
C VAL A 264 -14.90 -8.84 -19.12
N LYS A 265 -14.98 -7.55 -18.75
CA LYS A 265 -14.36 -6.46 -19.51
C LYS A 265 -12.84 -6.64 -19.61
N SER A 266 -12.17 -7.16 -18.58
CA SER A 266 -10.73 -7.46 -18.69
C SER A 266 -10.43 -8.50 -19.78
N LYS A 267 -11.29 -9.53 -19.96
CA LYS A 267 -11.13 -10.49 -21.07
C LYS A 267 -11.45 -9.88 -22.43
N ILE A 268 -12.48 -9.04 -22.53
CA ILE A 268 -12.81 -8.30 -23.76
C ILE A 268 -11.62 -7.43 -24.20
N LEU A 269 -10.96 -6.76 -23.27
CA LEU A 269 -9.76 -5.96 -23.54
C LEU A 269 -8.49 -6.81 -23.74
N GLY A 270 -8.58 -8.15 -23.71
CA GLY A 270 -7.43 -9.04 -23.83
C GLY A 270 -6.42 -8.94 -22.68
N MET A 271 -6.89 -8.56 -21.48
CA MET A 271 -6.08 -8.45 -20.27
C MET A 271 -5.98 -9.81 -19.56
N TRP A 272 -5.20 -10.72 -20.14
CA TRP A 272 -5.22 -12.14 -19.78
C TRP A 272 -4.68 -12.46 -18.39
N THR A 273 -3.74 -11.66 -17.89
CA THR A 273 -3.12 -11.81 -16.56
C THR A 273 -3.90 -11.08 -15.45
N THR A 274 -4.89 -10.29 -15.83
CA THR A 274 -5.66 -9.45 -14.90
C THR A 274 -6.76 -10.22 -14.20
N LYS A 275 -6.90 -9.95 -12.90
CA LYS A 275 -8.02 -10.37 -12.08
C LYS A 275 -8.40 -9.27 -11.09
N PHE A 276 -9.68 -8.94 -11.06
CA PHE A 276 -10.29 -8.05 -10.08
C PHE A 276 -11.05 -8.85 -9.02
N THR A 277 -11.00 -8.35 -7.79
CA THR A 277 -11.68 -8.93 -6.62
C THR A 277 -12.59 -7.94 -5.90
N GLU A 278 -12.43 -6.65 -6.18
CA GLU A 278 -13.19 -5.52 -5.60
C GLU A 278 -12.88 -4.22 -6.38
N PRO A 279 -13.73 -3.17 -6.30
CA PRO A 279 -13.67 -1.98 -7.16
C PRO A 279 -12.64 -0.90 -6.77
N THR A 280 -11.96 -1.01 -5.64
CA THR A 280 -11.12 0.07 -5.07
C THR A 280 -9.62 -0.13 -5.28
N GLY A 281 -9.15 -1.38 -5.31
CA GLY A 281 -7.73 -1.73 -5.27
C GLY A 281 -7.13 -1.78 -3.85
N LEU A 282 -7.94 -1.88 -2.80
CA LEU A 282 -7.47 -2.12 -1.44
C LEU A 282 -7.07 -3.57 -1.20
N ASN A 283 -7.62 -4.50 -1.99
CA ASN A 283 -7.29 -5.92 -1.94
C ASN A 283 -6.10 -6.20 -2.87
N SER A 284 -5.06 -6.85 -2.36
CA SER A 284 -3.93 -7.27 -3.20
C SER A 284 -4.27 -8.42 -4.15
N GLY A 285 -5.48 -8.97 -4.07
CA GLY A 285 -6.05 -9.87 -5.06
C GLY A 285 -6.41 -9.18 -6.38
N ASN A 286 -6.52 -7.86 -6.40
CA ASN A 286 -6.55 -7.09 -7.64
C ASN A 286 -5.15 -7.08 -8.24
N ILE A 287 -4.95 -7.90 -9.27
CA ILE A 287 -3.67 -8.10 -9.94
C ILE A 287 -3.80 -7.81 -11.43
N SER A 288 -2.71 -7.36 -12.04
CA SER A 288 -2.56 -7.18 -13.48
C SER A 288 -1.09 -7.10 -13.82
N SER A 289 -0.75 -7.30 -15.10
CA SER A 289 0.56 -6.98 -15.65
C SER A 289 0.61 -5.51 -16.12
N ALA A 290 1.82 -5.01 -16.40
CA ALA A 290 1.99 -3.68 -16.98
C ALA A 290 1.43 -3.63 -18.42
N ARG A 291 1.60 -4.72 -19.19
CA ARG A 291 1.07 -4.84 -20.55
C ARG A 291 -0.46 -4.81 -20.57
N ASP A 292 -1.11 -5.53 -19.67
CA ASP A 292 -2.58 -5.52 -19.56
C ASP A 292 -3.10 -4.15 -19.15
N LEU A 293 -2.44 -3.49 -18.18
CA LEU A 293 -2.81 -2.14 -17.76
C LEU A 293 -2.67 -1.11 -18.88
N ALA A 294 -1.74 -1.29 -19.82
CA ALA A 294 -1.61 -0.40 -20.96
C ALA A 294 -2.89 -0.38 -21.81
N LYS A 295 -3.52 -1.55 -22.00
CA LYS A 295 -4.80 -1.68 -22.73
C LYS A 295 -5.94 -0.97 -22.00
N LEU A 296 -6.03 -1.16 -20.69
CA LEU A 296 -7.05 -0.46 -19.88
C LEU A 296 -6.88 1.07 -19.93
N VAL A 297 -5.64 1.55 -19.91
CA VAL A 297 -5.34 2.98 -19.96
C VAL A 297 -5.63 3.56 -21.34
N ASP A 298 -5.30 2.82 -22.41
CA ASP A 298 -5.66 3.20 -23.78
C ASP A 298 -7.18 3.33 -23.93
N GLU A 299 -7.93 2.30 -23.53
CA GLU A 299 -9.39 2.31 -23.55
C GLU A 299 -9.97 3.47 -22.73
N SER A 300 -9.43 3.69 -21.54
CA SER A 300 -9.84 4.79 -20.66
C SER A 300 -9.66 6.17 -21.31
N SER A 301 -8.70 6.33 -22.23
CA SER A 301 -8.45 7.61 -22.90
C SER A 301 -9.48 7.95 -23.99
N ARG A 302 -10.27 6.97 -24.43
CA ARG A 302 -11.35 7.16 -25.39
C ARG A 302 -12.60 7.78 -24.74
N ILE A 303 -12.61 7.90 -23.41
CA ILE A 303 -13.74 8.41 -22.63
C ILE A 303 -13.42 9.81 -22.09
N PRO A 304 -14.02 10.88 -22.65
CA PRO A 304 -13.70 12.26 -22.26
C PRO A 304 -13.87 12.55 -20.76
N LEU A 305 -14.86 11.90 -20.13
CA LEU A 305 -15.11 12.07 -18.71
C LEU A 305 -14.00 11.47 -17.84
N ILE A 306 -13.40 10.35 -18.23
CA ILE A 306 -12.26 9.74 -17.53
C ILE A 306 -11.02 10.62 -17.68
N GLU A 307 -10.77 11.14 -18.89
CA GLU A 307 -9.71 12.12 -19.13
C GLU A 307 -9.88 13.34 -18.20
N LYS A 308 -11.04 14.01 -18.26
CA LYS A 308 -11.36 15.17 -17.43
C LYS A 308 -11.16 14.90 -15.93
N PHE A 309 -11.74 13.81 -15.42
CA PHE A 309 -11.69 13.53 -13.99
C PHE A 309 -10.31 13.10 -13.51
N SER A 310 -9.61 12.25 -14.27
CA SER A 310 -8.29 11.75 -13.88
C SER A 310 -7.19 12.83 -13.95
N THR A 311 -7.40 13.88 -14.74
CA THR A 311 -6.45 15.00 -14.95
C THR A 311 -6.83 16.29 -14.23
N SER A 312 -8.02 16.37 -13.62
CA SER A 312 -8.40 17.49 -12.77
C SER A 312 -7.40 17.68 -11.60
N LYS A 313 -7.00 18.92 -11.31
CA LYS A 313 -5.94 19.21 -10.30
C LYS A 313 -6.43 19.05 -8.86
N SER A 314 -7.66 19.49 -8.59
CA SER A 314 -8.32 19.45 -7.29
C SER A 314 -9.82 19.62 -7.44
N SER A 315 -10.57 19.22 -6.42
CA SER A 315 -12.01 19.47 -6.29
C SER A 315 -12.33 19.97 -4.89
N ARG A 316 -13.42 20.70 -4.73
CA ARG A 316 -13.98 21.13 -3.46
C ARG A 316 -15.40 20.58 -3.36
N ILE A 317 -15.63 19.72 -2.38
CA ILE A 317 -16.91 19.05 -2.18
C ILE A 317 -17.42 19.39 -0.80
N ARG A 318 -18.72 19.72 -0.70
CA ARG A 318 -19.40 19.97 0.56
C ARG A 318 -19.80 18.63 1.18
N ILE A 319 -19.39 18.40 2.42
CA ILE A 319 -19.69 17.19 3.19
C ILE A 319 -20.35 17.66 4.49
N HIS A 320 -21.65 17.41 4.62
CA HIS A 320 -22.49 18.03 5.64
C HIS A 320 -22.33 19.57 5.57
N ASN A 321 -21.87 20.21 6.65
CA ASN A 321 -21.77 21.66 6.76
C ASN A 321 -20.37 22.22 6.43
N ALA A 322 -19.45 21.39 5.90
CA ALA A 322 -18.07 21.82 5.65
C ALA A 322 -17.62 21.55 4.21
N ILE A 323 -16.85 22.47 3.63
CA ILE A 323 -16.21 22.30 2.32
C ILE A 323 -14.85 21.62 2.50
N HIS A 324 -14.67 20.47 1.84
CA HIS A 324 -13.43 19.71 1.85
C HIS A 324 -12.71 19.80 0.51
N LYS A 325 -11.42 20.15 0.55
CA LYS A 325 -10.57 20.17 -0.64
C LYS A 325 -9.89 18.82 -0.86
N PHE A 326 -10.09 18.25 -2.04
CA PHE A 326 -9.40 17.07 -2.54
C PHE A 326 -8.37 17.48 -3.59
N LYS A 327 -7.22 16.81 -3.62
CA LYS A 327 -6.14 17.08 -4.57
C LYS A 327 -5.88 15.82 -5.39
N ASN A 328 -5.53 15.99 -6.66
CA ASN A 328 -5.15 14.87 -7.51
C ASN A 328 -4.03 14.05 -6.88
N SER A 329 -4.10 12.73 -6.90
CA SER A 329 -3.10 11.84 -6.31
C SER A 329 -1.75 11.89 -7.04
N ASN A 330 -1.74 12.29 -8.32
CA ASN A 330 -0.53 12.45 -9.13
C ASN A 330 0.03 13.87 -9.02
N SER A 331 1.27 14.01 -8.53
CA SER A 331 1.94 15.31 -8.44
C SER A 331 2.23 15.94 -9.80
N LEU A 332 2.38 15.14 -10.87
CA LEU A 332 2.66 15.66 -12.22
C LEU A 332 1.45 16.43 -12.75
N VAL A 333 0.25 15.88 -12.57
CA VAL A 333 -1.03 16.56 -12.87
C VAL A 333 -1.17 17.85 -12.07
N ARG A 334 -0.98 17.78 -10.73
CA ARG A 334 -1.13 18.95 -9.86
C ARG A 334 -0.21 20.11 -10.25
N LYS A 335 1.02 19.80 -10.67
CA LYS A 335 2.01 20.81 -11.09
C LYS A 335 1.68 21.40 -12.46
N GLY A 336 0.97 20.67 -13.32
CA GLY A 336 0.47 21.16 -14.61
C GLY A 336 1.54 21.37 -15.67
N SER A 337 2.78 20.92 -15.46
CA SER A 337 3.88 21.09 -16.42
C SER A 337 3.79 20.15 -17.62
N TRP A 338 2.94 19.13 -17.55
CA TRP A 338 2.83 18.07 -18.56
C TRP A 338 1.41 18.04 -19.11
N ASN A 339 1.30 17.80 -20.42
CA ASN A 339 0.04 17.45 -21.05
C ASN A 339 -0.22 15.95 -20.81
N ILE A 340 -1.20 15.66 -19.95
CA ILE A 340 -1.55 14.30 -19.51
C ILE A 340 -3.02 14.09 -19.88
N LEU A 341 -3.32 13.01 -20.60
CA LEU A 341 -4.67 12.67 -21.05
C LEU A 341 -5.38 11.76 -20.03
N VAL A 342 -4.66 10.77 -19.48
CA VAL A 342 -5.19 9.88 -18.44
C VAL A 342 -4.14 9.74 -17.35
N SER A 343 -4.54 9.72 -16.08
CA SER A 343 -3.61 9.47 -14.98
C SER A 343 -4.26 8.77 -13.80
N LYS A 344 -3.69 7.65 -13.38
CA LYS A 344 -4.01 7.02 -12.11
C LYS A 344 -2.76 6.61 -11.36
N THR A 345 -2.78 6.84 -10.05
CA THR A 345 -1.77 6.31 -9.13
C THR A 345 -2.35 5.27 -8.20
N GLY A 346 -1.49 4.37 -7.71
CA GLY A 346 -1.87 3.31 -6.77
C GLY A 346 -0.80 3.07 -5.72
N PHE A 347 -1.24 2.75 -4.49
CA PHE A 347 -0.36 2.24 -3.45
C PHE A 347 -1.13 1.40 -2.44
N ILE A 348 -0.72 0.15 -2.32
CA ILE A 348 -0.80 -0.63 -1.10
C ILE A 348 0.60 -1.22 -0.87
N LYS A 349 0.90 -1.61 0.38
CA LYS A 349 2.21 -2.21 0.69
C LYS A 349 2.61 -3.35 -0.27
N PRO A 350 1.69 -4.26 -0.67
CA PRO A 350 2.00 -5.35 -1.61
C PRO A 350 2.30 -4.91 -3.04
N SER A 351 1.75 -3.78 -3.50
CA SER A 351 1.92 -3.29 -4.88
C SER A 351 3.18 -2.43 -5.05
N GLY A 352 3.73 -1.91 -3.95
CA GLY A 352 4.59 -0.73 -4.02
C GLY A 352 3.85 0.46 -4.64
N LYS A 353 4.58 1.46 -5.14
CA LYS A 353 4.01 2.66 -5.75
C LYS A 353 3.82 2.44 -7.25
N CYS A 354 2.58 2.55 -7.72
CA CYS A 354 2.21 2.34 -9.11
C CYS A 354 1.77 3.65 -9.78
N LEU A 355 1.98 3.75 -11.09
CA LEU A 355 1.49 4.80 -11.99
C LEU A 355 0.99 4.15 -13.28
N ALA A 356 -0.14 4.63 -13.76
CA ALA A 356 -0.66 4.40 -15.09
C ALA A 356 -1.03 5.75 -15.69
N MET A 357 -0.51 6.09 -16.87
CA MET A 357 -0.65 7.44 -17.42
C MET A 357 -0.53 7.44 -18.94
N ILE A 358 -1.25 8.33 -19.61
CA ILE A 358 -0.92 8.78 -20.97
C ILE A 358 -0.46 10.23 -20.89
N ALA A 359 0.75 10.49 -21.40
CA ALA A 359 1.30 11.84 -21.47
C ALA A 359 1.76 12.15 -22.90
N LYS A 360 1.50 13.38 -23.34
CA LYS A 360 2.00 13.87 -24.62
C LYS A 360 3.44 14.37 -24.47
N VAL A 361 4.34 13.83 -25.27
CA VAL A 361 5.72 14.31 -25.43
C VAL A 361 5.86 14.81 -26.86
N ARG A 362 6.12 16.12 -27.03
CA ARG A 362 6.14 16.79 -28.34
C ARG A 362 4.88 16.46 -29.17
N ASN A 363 3.72 16.61 -28.54
CA ASN A 363 2.37 16.29 -29.05
C ASN A 363 2.08 14.80 -29.35
N ASN A 364 3.04 13.90 -29.22
CA ASN A 364 2.82 12.47 -29.39
C ASN A 364 2.38 11.83 -28.07
N PRO A 365 1.22 11.14 -28.00
CA PRO A 365 0.78 10.49 -26.78
C PRO A 365 1.51 9.16 -26.54
N TYR A 366 1.99 8.96 -25.32
CA TYR A 366 2.62 7.71 -24.90
C TYR A 366 1.93 7.13 -23.67
N ILE A 367 1.61 5.84 -23.73
CA ILE A 367 1.12 5.08 -22.59
C ILE A 367 2.32 4.70 -21.72
N ILE A 368 2.28 5.03 -20.44
CA ILE A 368 3.35 4.81 -19.47
C ILE A 368 2.78 4.10 -18.25
N ILE A 369 3.19 2.85 -18.03
CA ILE A 369 2.86 2.08 -16.84
C ILE A 369 4.14 1.81 -16.05
N THR A 370 4.12 2.05 -14.74
CA THR A 370 5.21 1.68 -13.83
C THR A 370 4.64 1.08 -12.55
N LEU A 371 5.17 -0.06 -12.12
CA LEU A 371 4.71 -0.84 -10.97
C LEU A 371 5.84 -1.07 -9.97
N ASP A 372 5.49 -1.03 -8.69
CA ASP A 372 6.41 -1.31 -7.58
C ASP A 372 7.64 -0.37 -7.46
N ALA A 373 7.46 0.93 -7.67
CA ALA A 373 8.44 1.89 -7.19
C ALA A 373 8.47 1.87 -5.64
N THR A 374 9.66 2.00 -5.05
CA THR A 374 9.85 1.92 -3.59
C THR A 374 9.32 3.14 -2.83
N ALA A 375 9.21 4.28 -3.51
CA ALA A 375 8.72 5.54 -2.93
C ALA A 375 7.95 6.37 -3.98
N SER A 376 7.03 7.23 -3.51
CA SER A 376 6.25 8.08 -4.41
C SER A 376 7.15 9.04 -5.21
N SER A 377 8.26 9.48 -4.61
CA SER A 377 9.30 10.27 -5.28
C SER A 377 9.97 9.47 -6.40
N ASN A 378 10.28 8.19 -6.16
CA ASN A 378 10.90 7.31 -7.15
C ASN A 378 9.97 7.03 -8.33
N ARG A 379 8.68 6.79 -8.08
CA ARG A 379 7.65 6.70 -9.14
C ARG A 379 7.64 7.97 -10.02
N THR A 380 7.72 9.14 -9.39
CA THR A 380 7.78 10.42 -10.13
C THR A 380 9.10 10.60 -10.88
N LYS A 381 10.24 10.14 -10.31
CA LYS A 381 11.55 10.14 -10.99
C LYS A 381 11.52 9.23 -12.23
N ASP A 382 10.96 8.03 -12.13
CA ASP A 382 10.83 7.09 -13.23
C ASP A 382 10.02 7.72 -14.38
N ALA A 383 8.85 8.30 -14.07
CA ALA A 383 8.05 9.00 -15.07
C ALA A 383 8.84 10.11 -15.77
N LYS A 384 9.51 10.98 -15.00
CA LYS A 384 10.34 12.06 -15.56
C LYS A 384 11.47 11.55 -16.45
N ARG A 385 12.10 10.45 -16.06
CA ARG A 385 13.19 9.85 -16.85
C ARG A 385 12.66 9.29 -18.17
N ILE A 386 11.52 8.60 -18.15
CA ILE A 386 10.85 8.13 -19.37
C ILE A 386 10.50 9.31 -20.28
N PHE A 387 9.94 10.40 -19.74
CA PHE A 387 9.60 11.60 -20.52
C PHE A 387 10.84 12.23 -21.17
N ALA A 388 11.94 12.38 -20.42
CA ALA A 388 13.19 12.90 -20.95
C ALA A 388 13.77 11.99 -22.04
N TRP A 389 13.72 10.68 -21.83
CA TRP A 389 14.17 9.67 -22.79
C TRP A 389 13.36 9.71 -24.10
N LEU A 390 12.03 9.76 -24.02
CA LEU A 390 11.13 9.93 -25.18
C LEU A 390 11.40 11.24 -25.93
N SER A 391 11.67 12.32 -25.19
CA SER A 391 12.01 13.62 -25.78
C SER A 391 13.31 13.57 -26.57
N ALA A 392 14.30 12.78 -26.13
CA ALA A 392 15.57 12.60 -26.81
C ALA A 392 15.49 11.62 -28.00
N HIS A 393 14.75 10.52 -27.87
CA HIS A 393 14.64 9.48 -28.91
C HIS A 393 14.06 10.01 -30.23
N LYS A 394 12.99 10.81 -30.17
CA LYS A 394 12.40 11.42 -31.39
C LYS A 394 13.33 12.41 -32.11
N THR A 395 14.32 12.95 -31.42
CA THR A 395 15.33 13.82 -32.08
C THR A 395 16.22 12.99 -33.00
N ARG A 396 16.61 11.78 -32.59
CA ARG A 396 17.47 10.90 -33.40
C ARG A 396 16.73 10.31 -34.60
N SER A 397 15.47 9.91 -34.45
CA SER A 397 14.68 9.36 -35.57
C SER A 397 14.36 10.39 -36.66
N ARG A 398 14.26 11.69 -36.33
CA ARG A 398 14.12 12.77 -37.33
C ARG A 398 15.43 13.06 -38.07
N LEU A 399 16.56 13.04 -37.36
CA LEU A 399 17.88 13.26 -37.98
C LEU A 399 18.26 12.13 -38.94
N SER A 400 17.88 10.88 -38.66
CA SER A 400 18.13 9.75 -39.56
C SER A 400 17.29 9.79 -40.84
N LEU A 401 16.09 10.39 -40.80
CA LEU A 401 15.22 10.56 -41.97
C LEU A 401 15.62 11.76 -42.84
N SER A 402 16.27 12.77 -42.27
CA SER A 402 16.77 13.94 -43.01
C SER A 402 18.17 13.75 -43.62
N GLN A 403 18.83 12.62 -43.34
CA GLN A 403 20.12 12.24 -43.93
C GLN A 403 19.97 11.16 -45.02
N SER A 404 18.74 10.71 -45.28
CA SER A 404 18.38 9.69 -46.28
C SER A 404 17.51 10.25 -47.41
N LEU A 405 17.37 11.57 -47.48
CA LEU A 405 16.78 12.36 -48.56
C LEU A 405 17.86 13.34 -49.03
#